data_AF-A0A8J5MWW7-F1
#
_entry.id   AF-A0A8J5MWW7-F1
#
_cell.length_a   1.000
_cell.length_b   1.000
_cell.length_c   1.000
_cell.angle_alpha   90.00
_cell.angle_beta   90.00
_cell.angle_gamma   90.00
#
_symmetry.space_group_name_H-M   'P 1'
#
loop_
_entity.id
_entity.type
_entity.pdbx_description
1 polymer ?
#
loop_
_entity_poly.entity_id
_entity_poly.type
_entity_poly.pdbx_seq_one_letter_code
_entity_poly.pdbx_strand_id
1 'polypeptide(L)'
;MGLLTNYVVPFLMENWLTVGVACLAVVVVKFVLYWSTLNQFTPDQGKSPSTRTTPAASQPKSGRRNVIESGGVGDADDDELNDPNVVDPLWPEDLEHIPYKHTRMSPEESIKKSQEYYQLMNQRRSIRFFSSDPVPREVIDNVIKAAGTAPSGAHTEPWTFVAVHDPDVKQQLRSIVESEEEINYTKRMGSQWVKDLKGLKTNWVKEYLTEAPWILLVFKQAYSLLPDGRKRNHYYHEISTAIAGGILLTAIHTAGLVTLTSTPLNCGPAFKTLLQLSDNEKLLLLLPVGYPASDATVPKFSRKPLDKIMVVV
;
A
#
# COMPACT_ATOMS: atom_id res chain seq x y z
N MET A 1 28.78 -4.37 -32.82
CA MET A 1 28.83 -5.83 -32.64
C MET A 1 30.22 -6.43 -32.90
N GLY A 2 31.07 -5.86 -33.77
CA GLY A 2 32.38 -6.45 -34.11
C GLY A 2 33.52 -6.35 -33.07
N LEU A 3 33.45 -5.47 -32.07
CA LEU A 3 34.52 -5.31 -31.07
C LEU A 3 34.60 -6.48 -30.07
N LEU A 4 33.42 -7.02 -29.69
CA LEU A 4 33.30 -8.14 -28.74
C LEU A 4 33.84 -9.44 -29.33
N THR A 5 33.47 -9.75 -30.58
CA THR A 5 33.88 -11.00 -31.23
C THR A 5 35.33 -11.00 -31.70
N ASN A 6 35.86 -9.87 -32.16
CA ASN A 6 37.18 -9.85 -32.80
C ASN A 6 38.35 -9.65 -31.82
N TYR A 7 38.09 -9.14 -30.61
CA TYR A 7 39.17 -8.83 -29.65
C TYR A 7 38.95 -9.45 -28.28
N VAL A 8 37.71 -9.42 -27.76
CA VAL A 8 37.44 -9.89 -26.40
C VAL A 8 37.44 -11.41 -26.32
N VAL A 9 36.83 -12.10 -27.27
CA VAL A 9 36.78 -13.57 -27.28
C VAL A 9 38.17 -14.22 -27.44
N PRO A 10 39.03 -13.79 -28.39
CA PRO A 10 40.39 -14.34 -28.49
C PRO A 10 41.24 -14.05 -27.25
N PHE A 11 41.15 -12.83 -26.70
CA PHE A 11 41.87 -12.45 -25.49
C PHE A 11 41.48 -13.31 -24.28
N LEU A 12 40.18 -13.55 -24.09
CA LEU A 12 39.68 -14.42 -23.01
C LEU A 12 40.08 -15.88 -23.23
N MET A 13 40.13 -16.36 -24.47
CA MET A 13 40.57 -17.73 -24.80
C MET A 13 42.07 -17.92 -24.57
N GLU A 14 42.90 -16.93 -24.86
CA GLU A 14 44.36 -17.00 -24.62
C GLU A 14 44.72 -16.83 -23.14
N ASN A 15 43.94 -16.05 -22.38
CA ASN A 15 44.26 -15.69 -20.99
C ASN A 15 43.30 -16.31 -19.96
N TRP A 16 42.54 -17.34 -20.32
CA TRP A 16 41.44 -17.89 -19.50
C TRP A 16 41.90 -18.37 -18.12
N LEU A 17 43.12 -18.92 -18.01
CA LEU A 17 43.70 -19.34 -16.72
C LEU A 17 43.98 -18.14 -15.82
N THR A 18 44.60 -17.07 -16.35
CA THR A 18 44.93 -15.86 -15.60
C THR A 18 43.67 -15.12 -15.16
N VAL A 19 42.69 -15.01 -16.05
CA VAL A 19 41.38 -14.39 -15.77
C VAL A 19 40.61 -15.24 -14.75
N GLY A 20 40.63 -16.57 -14.89
CA GLY A 20 40.00 -17.50 -13.95
C GLY A 20 40.59 -17.40 -12.54
N VAL A 21 41.92 -17.35 -12.41
CA VAL A 21 42.61 -17.19 -11.11
C VAL A 21 42.29 -15.83 -10.48
N ALA A 22 42.26 -14.75 -11.28
CA ALA A 22 41.88 -13.41 -10.79
C ALA A 22 40.42 -13.37 -10.30
N CYS A 23 39.49 -13.97 -11.05
CA CYS A 23 38.09 -14.07 -10.62
C CYS A 23 37.94 -14.90 -9.34
N LEU A 24 38.65 -16.03 -9.23
CA LEU A 24 38.63 -16.86 -8.01
C LEU A 24 39.19 -16.10 -6.81
N ALA A 25 40.28 -15.34 -6.97
CA ALA A 25 40.84 -14.52 -5.90
C ALA A 25 39.85 -13.46 -5.40
N VAL A 26 39.09 -12.81 -6.29
CA VAL A 26 38.05 -11.84 -5.91
C VAL A 26 36.92 -12.52 -5.13
N VAL A 27 36.50 -13.72 -5.54
CA VAL A 27 35.47 -14.50 -4.83
C VAL A 27 35.94 -14.93 -3.45
N VAL A 28 37.18 -15.42 -3.32
CA VAL A 28 37.76 -15.81 -2.03
C VAL A 28 37.90 -14.62 -1.09
N VAL A 29 38.37 -13.46 -1.57
CA VAL A 29 38.45 -12.24 -0.76
C VAL A 29 37.07 -11.80 -0.29
N LYS A 30 36.06 -11.81 -1.16
CA LYS A 30 34.68 -11.49 -0.78
C LYS A 30 34.12 -12.49 0.25
N PHE A 31 34.42 -13.77 0.11
CA PHE A 31 33.99 -14.81 1.04
C PHE A 31 34.65 -14.66 2.42
N VAL A 32 35.95 -14.37 2.47
CA VAL A 32 36.68 -14.12 3.72
C VAL A 32 36.16 -12.87 4.43
N LEU A 33 35.88 -11.79 3.68
CA LEU A 33 35.29 -10.57 4.25
C LEU A 33 33.88 -10.84 4.79
N TYR A 34 33.05 -11.56 4.04
CA TYR A 34 31.71 -11.94 4.47
C TYR A 34 31.72 -12.80 5.74
N TRP A 35 32.59 -13.81 5.79
CA TRP A 35 32.76 -14.69 6.94
C TRP A 35 33.30 -13.95 8.19
N SER A 36 34.23 -13.02 7.98
CA SER A 36 34.73 -12.12 9.04
C SER A 36 33.62 -11.22 9.61
N THR A 37 32.66 -10.83 8.78
CA THR A 37 31.51 -10.01 9.21
C THR A 37 30.52 -10.84 10.03
N LEU A 38 30.32 -12.11 9.67
CA LEU A 38 29.45 -13.05 10.39
C LEU A 38 30.02 -13.45 11.76
N ASN A 39 31.34 -13.62 11.87
CA ASN A 39 31.99 -14.00 13.13
C ASN A 39 32.13 -12.87 14.15
N GLN A 40 31.69 -11.64 13.85
CA GLN A 40 31.62 -10.54 14.82
C GLN A 40 30.29 -10.51 15.60
N PHE A 41 29.37 -11.43 15.32
CA PHE A 41 28.13 -11.60 16.08
C PHE A 41 28.14 -12.94 16.84
N THR A 42 28.83 -12.99 17.98
CA THR A 42 28.56 -13.98 19.04
C THR A 42 27.83 -13.26 20.18
N PRO A 43 26.58 -13.62 20.53
CA PRO A 43 25.91 -13.10 21.72
C PRO A 43 26.54 -13.71 22.98
N ASP A 44 26.93 -12.86 23.92
CA ASP A 44 27.51 -13.26 25.21
C ASP A 44 26.45 -13.97 26.08
N GLN A 45 26.77 -15.19 26.51
CA GLN A 45 25.92 -16.04 27.35
C GLN A 45 26.30 -15.86 28.82
N GLY A 46 25.43 -15.15 29.56
CA GLY A 46 25.05 -15.47 30.95
C GLY A 46 26.03 -15.14 32.08
N LYS A 47 25.58 -14.26 33.00
CA LYS A 47 25.72 -14.40 34.46
C LYS A 47 24.82 -13.40 35.22
N SER A 48 24.16 -13.87 36.27
CA SER A 48 23.39 -13.14 37.29
C SER A 48 23.60 -13.86 38.64
N PRO A 49 23.29 -13.33 39.84
CA PRO A 49 22.89 -11.96 40.26
C PRO A 49 23.77 -11.38 41.40
N SER A 50 23.65 -10.08 41.68
CA SER A 50 23.93 -9.50 43.01
C SER A 50 23.31 -8.11 43.19
N THR A 51 22.95 -7.81 44.44
CA THR A 51 22.02 -6.83 45.00
C THR A 51 22.40 -5.34 44.99
N ARG A 52 21.33 -4.51 45.03
CA ARG A 52 21.10 -3.25 45.78
C ARG A 52 21.39 -1.86 45.14
N THR A 53 20.36 -1.02 45.30
CA THR A 53 20.30 0.46 45.48
C THR A 53 20.42 1.42 44.27
N THR A 54 19.35 2.17 44.03
CA THR A 54 19.22 3.44 43.28
C THR A 54 19.68 4.65 44.12
N PRO A 55 19.71 5.92 43.61
CA PRO A 55 19.76 6.44 42.23
C PRO A 55 20.80 7.60 42.03
N ALA A 56 21.14 7.97 40.78
CA ALA A 56 21.28 9.38 40.30
C ALA A 56 21.95 9.51 38.90
N ALA A 57 21.32 10.36 38.09
CA ALA A 57 21.76 11.14 36.93
C ALA A 57 23.15 10.92 36.27
N SER A 58 23.13 10.70 34.95
CA SER A 58 23.96 11.47 33.98
C SER A 58 23.60 11.09 32.52
N GLN A 59 23.35 12.12 31.69
CA GLN A 59 23.57 12.10 30.23
C GLN A 59 25.05 12.52 29.97
N PRO A 60 25.64 12.49 28.74
CA PRO A 60 25.04 12.41 27.38
C PRO A 60 25.84 11.58 26.32
N LYS A 61 25.37 11.70 25.05
CA LYS A 61 26.09 11.58 23.74
C LYS A 61 25.92 10.24 23.00
N SER A 62 25.11 10.22 21.94
CA SER A 62 25.43 10.60 20.54
C SER A 62 26.01 9.43 19.74
N GLY A 63 25.15 8.83 18.91
CA GLY A 63 25.54 7.94 17.82
C GLY A 63 24.52 8.03 16.69
N ARG A 64 24.90 8.70 15.60
CA ARG A 64 24.15 8.76 14.34
C ARG A 64 23.82 7.35 13.83
N ARG A 65 22.57 7.12 13.44
CA ARG A 65 22.24 6.21 12.33
C ARG A 65 21.30 6.92 11.37
N ASN A 66 21.83 7.19 10.18
CA ASN A 66 21.02 7.40 8.99
C ASN A 66 20.52 6.03 8.56
N VAL A 67 19.20 5.84 8.45
CA VAL A 67 18.60 4.95 7.46
C VAL A 67 17.30 5.62 7.01
N ILE A 68 17.36 6.20 5.81
CA ILE A 68 16.17 6.46 5.00
C ILE A 68 16.01 5.17 4.18
N GLU A 69 15.08 4.32 4.58
CA GLU A 69 14.57 3.26 3.71
C GLU A 69 13.19 3.71 3.22
N SER A 70 13.22 4.46 2.11
CA SER A 70 12.13 4.48 1.15
C SER A 70 12.25 3.21 0.30
N GLY A 71 11.60 2.14 0.73
CA GLY A 71 11.48 0.89 -0.02
C GLY A 71 10.15 0.25 0.35
N GLY A 72 9.35 -0.11 -0.64
CA GLY A 72 8.16 -0.91 -0.41
C GLY A 72 8.59 -2.20 0.29
N VAL A 73 8.18 -2.37 1.53
CA VAL A 73 8.31 -3.63 2.24
C VAL A 73 7.23 -4.52 1.66
N GLY A 74 7.61 -5.39 0.72
CA GLY A 74 6.90 -6.64 0.57
C GLY A 74 6.97 -7.31 1.93
N ASP A 75 5.82 -7.53 2.55
CA ASP A 75 5.68 -8.30 3.78
C ASP A 75 6.18 -9.73 3.49
N ALA A 76 7.49 -9.94 3.64
CA ALA A 76 8.17 -11.19 3.40
C ALA A 76 8.61 -11.80 4.74
N ASP A 77 7.68 -11.94 5.69
CA ASP A 77 7.96 -12.56 7.00
C ASP A 77 6.74 -13.29 7.61
N ASP A 78 5.65 -13.54 6.86
CA ASP A 78 4.44 -14.19 7.41
C ASP A 78 4.35 -15.72 7.18
N ASP A 79 5.29 -16.32 6.44
CA ASP A 79 5.26 -17.75 6.05
C ASP A 79 5.82 -18.71 7.11
N GLU A 80 6.44 -18.22 8.19
CA GLU A 80 7.12 -19.09 9.18
C GLU A 80 6.20 -19.85 10.14
N LEU A 81 4.88 -19.57 10.17
CA LEU A 81 3.97 -20.11 11.19
C LEU A 81 3.16 -21.35 10.77
N ASN A 82 3.22 -21.78 9.52
CA ASN A 82 2.50 -22.95 9.05
C ASN A 82 3.47 -24.11 8.81
N ASP A 83 3.12 -25.32 9.28
CA ASP A 83 3.84 -26.55 8.92
C ASP A 83 3.81 -26.68 7.38
N PRO A 84 4.96 -26.65 6.69
CA PRO A 84 5.00 -26.71 5.23
C PRO A 84 4.46 -28.03 4.67
N ASN A 85 4.24 -29.05 5.53
CA ASN A 85 3.72 -30.36 5.14
C ASN A 85 2.18 -30.47 5.27
N VAL A 86 1.49 -29.47 5.84
CA VAL A 86 0.03 -29.47 6.00
C VAL A 86 -0.58 -28.30 5.23
N VAL A 87 -0.90 -28.56 3.96
CA VAL A 87 -1.48 -27.57 3.04
C VAL A 87 -2.91 -27.96 2.69
N ASP A 88 -3.88 -27.19 3.18
CA ASP A 88 -5.27 -27.33 2.72
C ASP A 88 -5.47 -26.47 1.48
N PRO A 89 -6.04 -27.03 0.40
CA PRO A 89 -6.35 -26.23 -0.78
C PRO A 89 -7.42 -25.17 -0.43
N LEU A 90 -7.33 -24.01 -1.09
CA LEU A 90 -8.33 -22.95 -0.93
C LEU A 90 -9.72 -23.40 -1.41
N TRP A 91 -9.74 -24.22 -2.45
CA TRP A 91 -10.93 -24.68 -3.14
C TRP A 91 -10.87 -26.20 -3.33
N PRO A 92 -12.01 -26.90 -3.39
CA PRO A 92 -12.04 -28.32 -3.75
C PRO A 92 -11.39 -28.57 -5.13
N GLU A 93 -10.74 -29.72 -5.30
CA GLU A 93 -10.14 -30.10 -6.59
C GLU A 93 -11.19 -30.29 -7.69
N ASP A 94 -12.41 -30.68 -7.31
CA ASP A 94 -13.55 -30.94 -8.18
C ASP A 94 -14.52 -29.75 -8.25
N LEU A 95 -14.02 -28.53 -8.03
CA LEU A 95 -14.82 -27.31 -8.11
C LEU A 95 -15.60 -27.25 -9.43
N GLU A 96 -16.93 -27.07 -9.33
CA GLU A 96 -17.80 -27.00 -10.50
C GLU A 96 -17.46 -25.76 -11.35
N HIS A 97 -17.31 -25.97 -12.67
CA HIS A 97 -17.12 -24.90 -13.63
C HIS A 97 -18.39 -24.73 -14.47
N ILE A 98 -18.91 -23.49 -14.51
CA ILE A 98 -20.14 -23.14 -15.23
C ILE A 98 -19.84 -22.34 -16.51
N PRO A 99 -20.70 -22.43 -17.55
CA PRO A 99 -20.54 -21.62 -18.77
C PRO A 99 -20.62 -20.11 -18.48
N TYR A 100 -19.60 -19.36 -18.92
CA TYR A 100 -19.59 -17.90 -18.81
C TYR A 100 -20.63 -17.27 -19.75
N LYS A 101 -21.45 -16.36 -19.21
CA LYS A 101 -22.46 -15.61 -19.97
C LYS A 101 -21.97 -14.18 -20.20
N HIS A 102 -21.83 -13.80 -21.46
CA HIS A 102 -21.35 -12.49 -21.88
C HIS A 102 -22.29 -11.82 -22.87
N THR A 103 -22.55 -10.53 -22.66
CA THR A 103 -23.29 -9.69 -23.61
C THR A 103 -22.31 -8.95 -24.50
N ARG A 104 -22.18 -9.39 -25.76
CA ARG A 104 -21.31 -8.74 -26.74
C ARG A 104 -21.99 -7.52 -27.36
N MET A 105 -21.31 -6.38 -27.33
CA MET A 105 -21.73 -5.15 -28.02
C MET A 105 -21.22 -5.12 -29.47
N SER A 106 -21.83 -4.29 -30.33
CA SER A 106 -21.25 -3.96 -31.63
C SER A 106 -19.97 -3.12 -31.45
N PRO A 107 -19.06 -3.07 -32.45
CA PRO A 107 -17.89 -2.19 -32.40
C PRO A 107 -18.25 -0.72 -32.20
N GLU A 108 -19.28 -0.21 -32.89
CA GLU A 108 -19.73 1.17 -32.81
C GLU A 108 -20.25 1.52 -31.41
N GLU A 109 -21.04 0.62 -30.82
CA GLU A 109 -21.53 0.78 -29.45
C GLU A 109 -20.38 0.73 -28.44
N SER A 110 -19.41 -0.18 -28.64
CA SER A 110 -18.22 -0.30 -27.77
C SER A 110 -17.38 0.98 -27.79
N ILE A 111 -17.15 1.56 -28.98
CA ILE A 111 -16.45 2.85 -29.13
C ILE A 111 -17.21 3.95 -28.39
N LYS A 112 -18.53 4.06 -28.61
CA LYS A 112 -19.35 5.07 -27.94
C LYS A 112 -19.30 4.95 -26.42
N LYS A 113 -19.53 3.75 -25.88
CA LYS A 113 -19.54 3.50 -24.43
C LYS A 113 -18.19 3.76 -23.79
N SER A 114 -17.10 3.36 -24.44
CA SER A 114 -15.75 3.63 -23.95
C SER A 114 -15.44 5.14 -23.89
N GLN A 115 -15.89 5.92 -24.87
CA GLN A 115 -15.70 7.36 -24.93
C GLN A 115 -16.52 8.08 -23.84
N GLU A 116 -17.79 7.70 -23.66
CA GLU A 116 -18.67 8.22 -22.59
C GLU A 116 -18.05 7.96 -21.20
N TYR A 117 -17.58 6.74 -20.97
CA TYR A 117 -16.95 6.37 -19.70
C TYR A 117 -15.64 7.14 -19.46
N TYR A 118 -14.79 7.26 -20.48
CA TYR A 118 -13.58 8.08 -20.40
C TYR A 118 -13.91 9.53 -20.03
N GLN A 119 -14.88 10.14 -20.70
CA GLN A 119 -15.28 11.52 -20.43
C GLN A 119 -15.80 11.69 -19.00
N LEU A 120 -16.62 10.75 -18.51
CA LEU A 120 -17.10 10.75 -17.13
C LEU A 120 -15.93 10.64 -16.13
N MET A 121 -15.07 9.64 -16.27
CA MET A 121 -13.92 9.42 -15.37
C MET A 121 -12.91 10.57 -15.45
N ASN A 122 -12.80 11.23 -16.60
CA ASN A 122 -11.90 12.37 -16.76
C ASN A 122 -12.35 13.59 -15.93
N GLN A 123 -13.65 13.72 -15.62
CA GLN A 123 -14.16 14.77 -14.74
C GLN A 123 -13.76 14.59 -13.27
N ARG A 124 -13.46 13.35 -12.84
CA ARG A 124 -13.10 13.07 -11.44
C ARG A 124 -11.84 13.83 -11.03
N ARG A 125 -11.95 14.59 -9.94
CA ARG A 125 -10.85 15.23 -9.22
C ARG A 125 -10.84 14.76 -7.77
N SER A 126 -9.68 14.85 -7.11
CA SER A 126 -9.61 14.60 -5.66
C SER A 126 -9.99 15.88 -4.92
N ILE A 127 -11.07 15.83 -4.15
CA ILE A 127 -11.67 16.98 -3.47
C ILE A 127 -11.27 16.98 -1.99
N ARG A 128 -10.91 18.14 -1.44
CA ARG A 128 -10.49 18.30 -0.04
C ARG A 128 -11.46 19.13 0.81
N PHE A 129 -12.51 19.68 0.21
CA PHE A 129 -13.49 20.55 0.83
C PHE A 129 -14.88 19.94 0.59
N PHE A 130 -15.59 19.61 1.66
CA PHE A 130 -16.80 18.81 1.59
C PHE A 130 -17.99 19.58 2.15
N SER A 131 -19.17 19.35 1.58
CA SER A 131 -20.43 19.71 2.22
C SER A 131 -20.74 18.71 3.34
N SER A 132 -21.42 19.17 4.39
CA SER A 132 -21.98 18.33 5.44
C SER A 132 -23.34 17.71 5.07
N ASP A 133 -23.84 17.99 3.86
CA ASP A 133 -25.09 17.43 3.36
C ASP A 133 -25.09 15.88 3.45
N PRO A 134 -26.18 15.27 3.96
CA PRO A 134 -26.22 13.84 4.18
C PRO A 134 -26.20 13.06 2.85
N VAL A 135 -25.49 11.94 2.85
CA VAL A 135 -25.52 10.95 1.76
C VAL A 135 -26.30 9.73 2.24
N PRO A 136 -27.30 9.25 1.46
CA PRO A 136 -28.06 8.05 1.82
C PRO A 136 -27.14 6.84 1.99
N ARG A 137 -27.32 6.08 3.08
CA ARG A 137 -26.53 4.86 3.37
C ARG A 137 -26.58 3.86 2.21
N GLU A 138 -27.72 3.75 1.52
CA GLU A 138 -27.86 2.85 0.37
C GLU A 138 -26.88 3.18 -0.75
N VAL A 139 -26.54 4.46 -0.97
CA VAL A 139 -25.52 4.83 -1.95
C VAL A 139 -24.15 4.31 -1.52
N ILE A 140 -23.81 4.43 -0.23
CA ILE A 140 -22.56 3.91 0.35
C ILE A 140 -22.50 2.38 0.23
N ASP A 141 -23.58 1.68 0.57
CA ASP A 141 -23.69 0.24 0.43
C ASP A 141 -23.47 -0.19 -1.03
N ASN A 142 -24.07 0.53 -1.99
CA ASN A 142 -23.96 0.21 -3.42
C ASN A 142 -22.56 0.44 -3.99
N VAL A 143 -21.86 1.52 -3.60
CA VAL A 143 -20.48 1.74 -4.07
C VAL A 143 -19.49 0.74 -3.47
N ILE A 144 -19.72 0.28 -2.23
CA ILE A 144 -18.93 -0.78 -1.60
C ILE A 144 -19.23 -2.14 -2.24
N LYS A 145 -20.49 -2.47 -2.50
CA LYS A 145 -20.86 -3.69 -3.26
C LYS A 145 -20.17 -3.72 -4.62
N ALA A 146 -20.15 -2.59 -5.33
CA ALA A 146 -19.42 -2.49 -6.60
C ALA A 146 -17.92 -2.77 -6.41
N ALA A 147 -17.29 -2.20 -5.37
CA ALA A 147 -15.88 -2.45 -5.05
C ALA A 147 -15.60 -3.94 -4.78
N GLY A 148 -16.51 -4.63 -4.08
CA GLY A 148 -16.42 -6.07 -3.79
C GLY A 148 -16.49 -6.97 -5.03
N THR A 149 -16.86 -6.45 -6.20
CA THR A 149 -16.82 -7.21 -7.47
C THR A 149 -15.42 -7.31 -8.09
N ALA A 150 -14.40 -6.72 -7.45
CA ALA A 150 -13.03 -6.76 -7.94
C ALA A 150 -12.48 -8.20 -8.04
N PRO A 151 -11.57 -8.47 -8.98
CA PRO A 151 -10.80 -9.70 -8.97
C PRO A 151 -9.85 -9.73 -7.76
N SER A 152 -9.52 -10.94 -7.30
CA SER A 152 -8.52 -11.16 -6.25
C SER A 152 -7.71 -12.42 -6.52
N GLY A 153 -6.44 -12.41 -6.07
CA GLY A 153 -5.57 -13.59 -6.16
C GLY A 153 -6.23 -14.80 -5.51
N ALA A 154 -6.37 -15.90 -6.26
CA ALA A 154 -7.04 -17.11 -5.82
C ALA A 154 -8.47 -16.91 -5.23
N HIS A 155 -9.16 -15.83 -5.64
CA HIS A 155 -10.50 -15.48 -5.15
C HIS A 155 -10.60 -15.32 -3.62
N THR A 156 -9.56 -14.78 -2.97
CA THR A 156 -9.55 -14.62 -1.51
C THR A 156 -10.28 -13.39 -0.99
N GLU A 157 -10.71 -12.47 -1.87
CA GLU A 157 -11.45 -11.24 -1.52
C GLU A 157 -10.88 -10.49 -0.29
N PRO A 158 -9.59 -10.12 -0.29
CA PRO A 158 -8.83 -9.81 0.92
C PRO A 158 -9.03 -8.36 1.39
N TRP A 159 -10.27 -7.93 1.56
CA TRP A 159 -10.64 -6.55 1.86
C TRP A 159 -11.68 -6.43 2.95
N THR A 160 -11.48 -5.43 3.82
CA THR A 160 -12.50 -4.93 4.75
C THR A 160 -12.78 -3.47 4.42
N PHE A 161 -14.05 -3.14 4.16
CA PHE A 161 -14.51 -1.77 3.95
C PHE A 161 -15.21 -1.28 5.22
N VAL A 162 -14.56 -0.40 5.98
CA VAL A 162 -15.16 0.21 7.18
C VAL A 162 -15.79 1.54 6.78
N ALA A 163 -17.12 1.64 6.91
CA ALA A 163 -17.88 2.86 6.64
C ALA A 163 -18.24 3.57 7.96
N VAL A 164 -17.65 4.74 8.21
CA VAL A 164 -17.83 5.51 9.44
C VAL A 164 -18.69 6.74 9.15
N HIS A 165 -19.86 6.83 9.80
CA HIS A 165 -20.70 8.04 9.81
C HIS A 165 -20.77 8.70 11.21
N ASP A 166 -20.40 7.95 12.26
CA ASP A 166 -20.49 8.41 13.65
C ASP A 166 -19.57 9.64 13.87
N PRO A 167 -20.11 10.78 14.35
CA PRO A 167 -19.34 12.01 14.53
C PRO A 167 -18.17 11.86 15.52
N ASP A 168 -18.34 11.08 16.59
CA ASP A 168 -17.31 10.91 17.63
C ASP A 168 -16.16 10.06 17.09
N VAL A 169 -16.47 8.97 16.38
CA VAL A 169 -15.45 8.14 15.72
C VAL A 169 -14.72 8.94 14.64
N LYS A 170 -15.43 9.75 13.84
CA LYS A 170 -14.80 10.64 12.85
C LYS A 170 -13.85 11.65 13.50
N GLN A 171 -14.25 12.24 14.63
CA GLN A 171 -13.39 13.17 15.37
C GLN A 171 -12.14 12.47 15.93
N GLN A 172 -12.27 11.24 16.43
CA GLN A 172 -11.13 10.44 16.90
C GLN A 172 -10.17 10.09 15.75
N LEU A 173 -10.70 9.68 14.60
CA LEU A 173 -9.89 9.44 13.39
C LEU A 173 -9.13 10.71 12.98
N ARG A 174 -9.79 11.88 12.99
CA ARG A 174 -9.16 13.16 12.68
C ARG A 174 -8.01 13.46 13.63
N SER A 175 -8.22 13.36 14.94
CA SER A 175 -7.18 13.63 15.94
C SER A 175 -5.95 12.74 15.75
N ILE A 176 -6.14 11.46 15.44
CA ILE A 176 -5.04 10.53 15.13
C ILE A 176 -4.29 10.98 13.88
N VAL A 177 -5.00 11.31 12.78
CA VAL A 177 -4.36 11.72 11.52
C VAL A 177 -3.59 13.03 11.68
N GLU A 178 -4.20 14.05 12.28
CA GLU A 178 -3.55 15.37 12.40
C GLU A 178 -2.28 15.30 13.26
N SER A 179 -2.29 14.50 14.34
CA SER A 179 -1.11 14.33 15.20
C SER A 179 0.05 13.60 14.49
N GLU A 180 -0.24 12.53 13.75
CA GLU A 180 0.80 11.85 12.96
C GLU A 180 1.28 12.70 11.77
N GLU A 181 0.38 13.43 11.10
CA GLU A 181 0.73 14.32 9.99
C GLU A 181 1.58 15.50 10.46
N GLU A 182 1.33 16.07 11.64
CA GLU A 182 2.20 17.10 12.20
C GLU A 182 3.63 16.57 12.36
N ILE A 183 3.80 15.35 12.89
CA ILE A 183 5.11 14.68 13.00
C ILE A 183 5.70 14.40 11.61
N ASN A 184 4.87 14.00 10.64
CA ASN A 184 5.31 13.73 9.29
C ASN A 184 5.88 15.00 8.63
N TYR A 185 5.13 16.09 8.63
CA TYR A 185 5.54 17.36 8.01
C TYR A 185 6.75 17.99 8.72
N THR A 186 6.88 17.83 10.03
CA THR A 186 7.94 18.48 10.81
C THR A 186 9.23 17.67 10.91
N LYS A 187 9.15 16.32 10.85
CA LYS A 187 10.29 15.43 11.16
C LYS A 187 10.53 14.31 10.16
N ARG A 188 9.49 13.64 9.65
CA ARG A 188 9.66 12.38 8.88
C ARG A 188 9.71 12.58 7.37
N MET A 189 8.96 13.54 6.84
CA MET A 189 8.94 13.85 5.42
C MET A 189 10.19 14.64 5.07
N GLY A 190 11.03 14.08 4.20
CA GLY A 190 12.21 14.77 3.69
C GLY A 190 11.85 16.09 2.99
N SER A 191 12.81 17.01 2.92
CA SER A 191 12.63 18.36 2.36
C SER A 191 12.08 18.37 0.93
N GLN A 192 12.48 17.38 0.11
CA GLN A 192 11.99 17.21 -1.26
C GLN A 192 10.49 16.91 -1.28
N TRP A 193 10.03 15.98 -0.44
CA TRP A 193 8.63 15.61 -0.38
C TRP A 193 7.77 16.80 0.07
N VAL A 194 8.19 17.52 1.12
CA VAL A 194 7.49 18.74 1.56
C VAL A 194 7.41 19.77 0.43
N LYS A 195 8.47 19.92 -0.37
CA LYS A 195 8.49 20.82 -1.52
C LYS A 195 7.50 20.41 -2.61
N ASP A 196 7.42 19.12 -2.91
CA ASP A 196 6.52 18.57 -3.94
C ASP A 196 5.03 18.77 -3.58
N LEU A 197 4.70 18.81 -2.28
CA LEU A 197 3.33 19.01 -1.79
C LEU A 197 2.89 20.48 -1.76
N LYS A 198 3.80 21.46 -1.82
CA LYS A 198 3.45 22.90 -1.70
C LYS A 198 2.37 23.34 -2.69
N GLY A 199 2.41 22.84 -3.92
CA GLY A 199 1.42 23.17 -4.95
C GLY A 199 0.01 22.64 -4.67
N LEU A 200 -0.11 21.64 -3.80
CA LEU A 200 -1.39 21.08 -3.36
C LEU A 200 -2.04 21.87 -2.23
N LYS A 201 -1.30 22.80 -1.61
CA LYS A 201 -1.72 23.57 -0.42
C LYS A 201 -2.22 22.68 0.72
N THR A 202 -1.63 21.49 0.87
CA THR A 202 -1.94 20.58 1.96
C THR A 202 -1.13 20.93 3.20
N ASN A 203 -1.74 20.77 4.37
CA ASN A 203 -1.09 20.86 5.68
C ASN A 203 -1.52 19.65 6.53
N TRP A 204 -1.20 19.66 7.83
CA TRP A 204 -1.60 18.61 8.76
C TRP A 204 -3.07 18.70 9.20
N VAL A 205 -3.76 19.81 8.97
CA VAL A 205 -5.17 20.01 9.34
C VAL A 205 -6.09 19.34 8.31
N LYS A 206 -6.97 18.44 8.76
CA LYS A 206 -7.80 17.57 7.91
C LYS A 206 -9.29 17.72 8.24
N GLU A 207 -9.82 18.92 8.09
CA GLU A 207 -11.24 19.25 8.37
C GLU A 207 -12.24 18.32 7.68
N TYR A 208 -11.92 17.89 6.46
CA TYR A 208 -12.70 16.93 5.68
C TYR A 208 -12.97 15.59 6.40
N LEU A 209 -12.17 15.21 7.41
CA LEU A 209 -12.41 13.98 8.19
C LEU A 209 -13.62 14.09 9.11
N THR A 210 -14.05 15.31 9.44
CA THR A 210 -15.25 15.56 10.25
C THR A 210 -16.39 16.15 9.42
N GLU A 211 -16.09 16.93 8.39
CA GLU A 211 -17.09 17.56 7.51
C GLU A 211 -17.78 16.55 6.58
N ALA A 212 -17.02 15.64 5.95
CA ALA A 212 -17.61 14.66 5.05
C ALA A 212 -18.60 13.75 5.83
N PRO A 213 -19.80 13.49 5.28
CA PRO A 213 -20.80 12.69 5.97
C PRO A 213 -20.36 11.25 6.22
N TRP A 214 -19.48 10.70 5.37
CA TRP A 214 -18.92 9.36 5.51
C TRP A 214 -17.40 9.36 5.37
N ILE A 215 -16.73 8.53 6.16
CA ILE A 215 -15.32 8.14 5.95
C ILE A 215 -15.30 6.65 5.62
N LEU A 216 -14.79 6.30 4.45
CA LEU A 216 -14.54 4.91 4.08
C LEU A 216 -13.07 4.60 4.30
N LEU A 217 -12.78 3.58 5.10
CA LEU A 217 -11.45 3.03 5.30
C LEU A 217 -11.39 1.67 4.61
N VAL A 218 -10.40 1.49 3.73
CA VAL A 218 -10.19 0.25 3.00
C VAL A 218 -8.97 -0.44 3.59
N PHE A 219 -9.18 -1.59 4.22
CA PHE A 219 -8.12 -2.42 4.77
C PHE A 219 -7.83 -3.59 3.85
N LYS A 220 -6.55 -3.90 3.67
CA LYS A 220 -6.09 -5.15 3.04
C LYS A 220 -5.92 -6.21 4.13
N GLN A 221 -6.31 -7.44 3.84
CA GLN A 221 -6.11 -8.59 4.72
C GLN A 221 -4.92 -9.41 4.20
N ALA A 222 -3.83 -9.51 4.96
CA ALA A 222 -2.65 -10.28 4.56
C ALA A 222 -2.91 -11.80 4.55
N TYR A 223 -3.75 -12.26 5.47
CA TYR A 223 -4.15 -13.65 5.64
C TYR A 223 -5.53 -13.72 6.32
N SER A 224 -6.15 -14.89 6.31
CA SER A 224 -7.29 -15.27 7.15
C SER A 224 -6.86 -16.26 8.23
N LEU A 225 -7.63 -16.37 9.32
CA LEU A 225 -7.44 -17.42 10.33
C LEU A 225 -8.46 -18.54 10.08
N LEU A 226 -7.96 -19.77 10.03
CA LEU A 226 -8.79 -20.97 9.96
C LEU A 226 -9.38 -21.32 11.34
N PRO A 227 -10.45 -22.14 11.42
CA PRO A 227 -11.04 -22.55 12.69
C PRO A 227 -10.06 -23.23 13.66
N ASP A 228 -8.99 -23.82 13.16
CA ASP A 228 -7.93 -24.47 13.93
C ASP A 228 -6.77 -23.52 14.31
N GLY A 229 -6.87 -22.24 13.96
CA GLY A 229 -5.89 -21.21 14.26
C GLY A 229 -4.76 -21.05 13.24
N ARG A 230 -4.67 -21.92 12.22
CA ARG A 230 -3.67 -21.77 11.15
C ARG A 230 -3.96 -20.52 10.31
N LYS A 231 -2.89 -19.88 9.81
CA LYS A 231 -3.01 -18.76 8.86
C LYS A 231 -3.26 -19.30 7.46
N ARG A 232 -4.11 -18.62 6.70
CA ARG A 232 -4.32 -18.84 5.27
C ARG A 232 -3.96 -17.57 4.52
N ASN A 233 -2.86 -17.60 3.78
CA ASN A 233 -2.34 -16.42 3.10
C ASN A 233 -3.27 -15.92 1.99
N HIS A 234 -3.27 -14.61 1.80
CA HIS A 234 -3.94 -13.97 0.67
C HIS A 234 -2.91 -13.51 -0.35
N TYR A 235 -2.92 -14.16 -1.51
CA TYR A 235 -1.96 -13.89 -2.58
C TYR A 235 -2.25 -12.53 -3.23
N TYR A 236 -1.20 -11.71 -3.41
CA TYR A 236 -1.30 -10.39 -4.02
C TYR A 236 -2.39 -9.51 -3.38
N HIS A 237 -2.58 -9.62 -2.06
CA HIS A 237 -3.67 -8.96 -1.35
C HIS A 237 -3.64 -7.44 -1.50
N GLU A 238 -2.47 -6.80 -1.45
CA GLU A 238 -2.35 -5.35 -1.65
C GLU A 238 -2.83 -4.92 -3.06
N ILE A 239 -2.42 -5.64 -4.10
CA ILE A 239 -2.82 -5.36 -5.48
C ILE A 239 -4.33 -5.58 -5.65
N SER A 240 -4.84 -6.70 -5.12
CA SER A 240 -6.26 -7.04 -5.17
C SER A 240 -7.12 -5.96 -4.51
N THR A 241 -6.77 -5.55 -3.29
CA THR A 241 -7.47 -4.48 -2.57
C THR A 241 -7.32 -3.11 -3.24
N ALA A 242 -6.17 -2.82 -3.88
CA ALA A 242 -5.98 -1.59 -4.65
C ALA A 242 -6.88 -1.54 -5.90
N ILE A 243 -7.09 -2.67 -6.59
CA ILE A 243 -8.05 -2.77 -7.70
C ILE A 243 -9.47 -2.51 -7.21
N ALA A 244 -9.86 -3.10 -6.08
CA ALA A 244 -11.16 -2.84 -5.44
C ALA A 244 -11.32 -1.36 -5.07
N GLY A 245 -10.26 -0.72 -4.56
CA GLY A 245 -10.20 0.72 -4.33
C GLY A 245 -10.38 1.54 -5.62
N GLY A 246 -9.81 1.09 -6.73
CA GLY A 246 -10.05 1.67 -8.05
C GLY A 246 -11.52 1.63 -8.45
N ILE A 247 -12.16 0.47 -8.34
CA ILE A 247 -13.60 0.32 -8.63
C ILE A 247 -14.43 1.22 -7.72
N LEU A 248 -14.11 1.25 -6.41
CA LEU A 248 -14.78 2.12 -5.43
C LEU A 248 -14.73 3.60 -5.84
N LEU A 249 -13.57 4.10 -6.29
CA LEU A 249 -13.42 5.48 -6.75
C LEU A 249 -14.31 5.78 -7.96
N THR A 250 -14.44 4.84 -8.89
CA THR A 250 -15.31 5.01 -10.07
C THR A 250 -16.79 4.95 -9.70
N ALA A 251 -17.16 4.10 -8.74
CA ALA A 251 -18.52 3.97 -8.25
C ALA A 251 -18.97 5.22 -7.49
N ILE A 252 -18.13 5.75 -6.59
CA ILE A 252 -18.35 7.04 -5.90
C ILE A 252 -18.60 8.16 -6.90
N HIS A 253 -17.72 8.28 -7.91
CA HIS A 253 -17.85 9.34 -8.92
C HIS A 253 -19.10 9.19 -9.77
N THR A 254 -19.45 7.95 -10.15
CA THR A 254 -20.67 7.66 -10.93
C THR A 254 -21.94 7.94 -10.15
N ALA A 255 -21.91 7.77 -8.83
CA ALA A 255 -23.02 8.11 -7.93
C ALA A 255 -23.17 9.64 -7.68
N GLY A 256 -22.37 10.48 -8.33
CA GLY A 256 -22.40 11.93 -8.15
C GLY A 256 -21.72 12.44 -6.88
N LEU A 257 -20.93 11.59 -6.22
CA LEU A 257 -20.17 11.93 -5.02
C LEU A 257 -18.70 12.21 -5.35
N VAL A 258 -18.01 12.84 -4.40
CA VAL A 258 -16.57 13.12 -4.50
C VAL A 258 -15.81 12.52 -3.32
N THR A 259 -14.49 12.39 -3.49
CA THR A 259 -13.60 11.89 -2.44
C THR A 259 -12.16 12.38 -2.62
N LEU A 260 -11.34 12.11 -1.61
CA LEU A 260 -9.89 12.22 -1.62
C LEU A 260 -9.28 10.85 -1.31
N THR A 261 -8.44 10.34 -2.19
CA THR A 261 -7.56 9.21 -1.82
C THR A 261 -6.45 9.69 -0.90
N SER A 262 -6.48 9.26 0.35
CA SER A 262 -5.47 9.54 1.36
C SER A 262 -4.86 8.25 1.91
N THR A 263 -3.57 8.28 2.21
CA THR A 263 -2.81 7.19 2.84
C THR A 263 -2.15 7.75 4.10
N PRO A 264 -2.87 7.85 5.24
CA PRO A 264 -2.34 8.51 6.43
C PRO A 264 -1.22 7.66 7.04
N LEU A 265 0.03 8.04 6.72
CA LEU A 265 1.22 7.31 7.11
C LEU A 265 1.27 7.17 8.64
N ASN A 266 1.59 5.97 9.12
CA ASN A 266 1.71 5.61 10.54
C ASN A 266 0.41 5.64 11.37
N CYS A 267 -0.76 5.91 10.77
CA CYS A 267 -2.04 5.88 11.49
C CYS A 267 -2.65 4.48 11.60
N GLY A 268 -2.18 3.51 10.80
CA GLY A 268 -2.75 2.16 10.69
C GLY A 268 -2.96 1.46 12.04
N PRO A 269 -1.92 1.32 12.90
CA PRO A 269 -2.06 0.65 14.20
C PRO A 269 -3.12 1.28 15.11
N ALA A 270 -3.15 2.62 15.19
CA ALA A 270 -4.12 3.34 16.02
C ALA A 270 -5.56 3.15 15.52
N PHE A 271 -5.76 3.13 14.19
CA PHE A 271 -7.07 2.85 13.60
C PHE A 271 -7.54 1.43 13.85
N LYS A 272 -6.67 0.43 13.77
CA LYS A 272 -7.05 -0.95 14.11
C LYS A 272 -7.58 -1.04 15.54
N THR A 273 -6.88 -0.44 16.50
CA THR A 273 -7.30 -0.43 17.90
C THR A 273 -8.64 0.30 18.07
N LEU A 274 -8.78 1.48 17.47
CA LEU A 274 -10.00 2.28 17.55
C LEU A 274 -11.22 1.53 16.99
N LEU A 275 -11.04 0.85 15.86
CA LEU A 275 -12.10 0.18 15.11
C LEU A 275 -12.24 -1.31 15.46
N GLN A 276 -11.45 -1.79 16.42
CA GLN A 276 -11.42 -3.19 16.89
C GLN A 276 -11.18 -4.19 15.75
N LEU A 277 -10.28 -3.86 14.83
CA LEU A 277 -9.90 -4.72 13.71
C LEU A 277 -8.81 -5.71 14.12
N SER A 278 -8.79 -6.85 13.44
CA SER A 278 -7.83 -7.93 13.68
C SER A 278 -6.43 -7.62 13.12
N ASP A 279 -5.43 -8.36 13.60
CA ASP A 279 -4.02 -8.07 13.30
C ASP A 279 -3.62 -8.32 11.84
N ASN A 280 -4.37 -9.15 11.12
CA ASN A 280 -4.19 -9.42 9.70
C ASN A 280 -4.63 -8.25 8.80
N GLU A 281 -5.33 -7.26 9.34
CA GLU A 281 -5.82 -6.10 8.58
C GLU A 281 -4.83 -4.94 8.63
N LYS A 282 -4.49 -4.39 7.46
CA LYS A 282 -3.64 -3.19 7.33
C LYS A 282 -4.38 -2.14 6.51
N LEU A 283 -4.41 -0.90 6.99
CA LEU A 283 -5.05 0.21 6.28
C LEU A 283 -4.34 0.43 4.93
N LEU A 284 -5.11 0.43 3.84
CA LEU A 284 -4.63 0.76 2.50
C LEU A 284 -5.08 2.16 2.08
N LEU A 285 -6.37 2.47 2.18
CA LEU A 285 -6.94 3.76 1.75
C LEU A 285 -7.83 4.37 2.84
N LEU A 286 -7.78 5.68 2.98
CA LEU A 286 -8.78 6.50 3.66
C LEU A 286 -9.45 7.41 2.64
N LEU A 287 -10.79 7.40 2.61
CA LEU A 287 -11.62 8.12 1.65
C LEU A 287 -12.75 8.89 2.39
N PRO A 288 -12.65 10.21 2.61
CA PRO A 288 -13.83 11.01 2.93
C PRO A 288 -14.78 11.03 1.72
N VAL A 289 -16.07 10.79 1.93
CA VAL A 289 -17.07 10.66 0.87
C VAL A 289 -18.26 11.56 1.18
N GLY A 290 -18.65 12.37 0.19
CA GLY A 290 -19.73 13.33 0.30
C GLY A 290 -19.91 14.15 -0.97
N TYR A 291 -20.65 15.24 -0.86
CA TYR A 291 -20.72 16.28 -1.89
C TYR A 291 -19.57 17.28 -1.72
N PRO A 292 -19.10 17.93 -2.81
CA PRO A 292 -18.13 19.01 -2.68
C PRO A 292 -18.77 20.22 -1.98
N ALA A 293 -18.00 20.97 -1.20
CA ALA A 293 -18.42 22.29 -0.72
C ALA A 293 -18.70 23.22 -1.92
N SER A 294 -19.59 24.20 -1.74
CA SER A 294 -19.99 25.13 -2.82
C SER A 294 -18.83 25.98 -3.36
N ASP A 295 -17.81 26.21 -2.55
CA ASP A 295 -16.58 26.92 -2.85
C ASP A 295 -15.36 26.00 -3.04
N ALA A 296 -15.57 24.68 -3.13
CA ALA A 296 -14.49 23.71 -3.25
C ALA A 296 -13.59 24.01 -4.45
N THR A 297 -12.29 24.13 -4.19
CA THR A 297 -11.28 24.35 -5.23
C THR A 297 -10.41 23.12 -5.46
N VAL A 298 -9.83 23.03 -6.66
CA VAL A 298 -8.87 21.99 -7.03
C VAL A 298 -7.65 22.63 -7.69
N PRO A 299 -6.43 22.09 -7.51
CA PRO A 299 -5.26 22.54 -8.25
C PRO A 299 -5.49 22.41 -9.77
N LYS A 300 -4.97 23.36 -10.56
CA LYS A 300 -5.09 23.34 -12.03
C LYS A 300 -4.06 22.39 -12.66
N PHE A 301 -4.22 21.09 -12.43
CA PHE A 301 -3.40 20.05 -13.06
C PHE A 301 -3.96 19.59 -14.39
N SER A 302 -3.07 19.15 -15.28
CA SER A 302 -3.41 18.42 -16.51
C SER A 302 -2.93 16.98 -16.37
N ARG A 303 -3.71 16.03 -16.90
CA ARG A 303 -3.27 14.63 -17.02
C ARG A 303 -2.31 14.51 -18.21
N LYS A 304 -1.44 13.49 -18.18
CA LYS A 304 -0.59 13.15 -19.33
C LYS A 304 -1.47 12.78 -20.53
N PRO A 305 -1.09 13.15 -21.77
CA PRO A 305 -1.77 12.70 -22.98
C PRO A 305 -1.53 11.20 -23.24
N LEU A 306 -2.35 10.60 -24.11
CA LEU A 306 -2.38 9.14 -24.36
C LEU A 306 -1.03 8.58 -24.82
N ASP A 307 -0.33 9.30 -25.70
CA ASP A 307 0.99 8.94 -26.24
C ASP A 307 2.11 8.89 -25.17
N LYS A 308 1.86 9.42 -23.96
CA LYS A 308 2.80 9.36 -22.83
C LYS A 308 2.48 8.26 -21.82
N ILE A 309 1.38 7.52 -22.03
CA ILE A 309 0.93 6.46 -21.12
C ILE A 309 0.60 5.14 -21.83
N MET A 310 0.53 5.13 -23.17
CA MET A 310 0.27 3.95 -23.98
C MET A 310 1.44 3.70 -24.94
N VAL A 311 1.94 2.47 -24.95
CA VAL A 311 2.91 1.97 -25.93
C VAL A 311 2.24 0.85 -26.72
N VAL A 312 2.23 0.98 -28.05
CA VAL A 312 1.80 -0.08 -28.96
C VAL A 312 3.06 -0.76 -29.49
N VAL A 313 3.15 -2.07 -29.32
CA VAL A 313 4.27 -2.92 -29.77
C VAL A 313 3.79 -3.82 -30.89
#